data_AF-A0A7V3UY35-F1
#
_entry.id   AF-A0A7V3UY35-F1
#
_cell.length_a   1.000
_cell.length_b   1.000
_cell.length_c   1.000
_cell.angle_alpha   90.00
_cell.angle_beta   90.00
_cell.angle_gamma   90.00
#
_symmetry.space_group_name_H-M   'P 1'
#
loop_
_entity.id
_entity.type
_entity.pdbx_description
1 polymer ?
#
loop_
_entity_poly.entity_id
_entity_poly.type
_entity_poly.pdbx_seq_one_letter_code
_entity_poly.pdbx_strand_id
1 'polypeptide(L)' 'MAAVAGADFVKTCTGFGPGQATVEDVRLLRAAVPDSVGVKAAGGIRTLAQARELVAAGATRLGTSATVAIARELGVEV' A
#
# COMPACT_ATOMS: atom_id res chain seq x y z
N MET A 1 15.46 -10.98 1.56
CA MET A 1 16.42 -10.36 0.61
C MET A 1 16.29 -8.84 0.54
N ALA A 2 15.12 -8.27 0.17
CA ALA A 2 14.97 -6.82 -0.05
C ALA A 2 15.50 -5.92 1.11
N ALA A 3 15.09 -6.18 2.35
CA ALA A 3 15.55 -5.42 3.51
C ALA A 3 17.07 -5.57 3.73
N VAL A 4 17.61 -6.79 3.61
CA VAL A 4 19.06 -7.07 3.75
C VAL A 4 19.87 -6.39 2.63
N ALA A 5 19.27 -6.25 1.45
CA ALA A 5 19.86 -5.54 0.32
C ALA A 5 19.76 -4.01 0.43
N GLY A 6 19.21 -3.47 1.52
CA GLY A 6 19.12 -2.03 1.78
C GLY A 6 17.96 -1.32 1.08
N ALA A 7 16.91 -2.05 0.67
CA ALA A 7 15.73 -1.40 0.07
C ALA A 7 14.90 -0.65 1.13
N ASP A 8 14.51 0.59 0.82
CA ASP A 8 13.68 1.42 1.72
C ASP A 8 12.22 0.96 1.79
N PHE A 9 11.73 0.31 0.72
CA PHE A 9 10.36 -0.15 0.62
C PHE A 9 10.25 -1.54 -0.01
N VAL A 10 9.27 -2.30 0.46
CA VAL A 10 8.68 -3.43 -0.26
C VAL A 10 7.30 -3.05 -0.80
N LYS A 11 6.86 -3.70 -1.87
CA LYS A 11 5.64 -3.35 -2.60
C LYS A 11 4.81 -4.60 -2.91
N THR A 12 3.48 -4.50 -2.81
CA THR A 12 2.55 -5.62 -3.05
C THR A 12 2.48 -6.04 -4.53
N CYS A 13 2.00 -5.17 -5.42
CA CYS A 13 1.68 -5.56 -6.82
C CYS A 13 2.11 -4.50 -7.83
N THR A 14 2.42 -4.93 -9.07
CA THR A 14 2.80 -4.02 -10.17
C THR A 14 1.63 -3.20 -10.70
N GLY A 15 0.41 -3.76 -10.66
CA GLY A 15 -0.80 -3.20 -11.30
C GLY A 15 -1.05 -3.72 -12.73
N PHE A 16 -0.16 -4.55 -13.27
CA PHE A 16 -0.30 -5.16 -14.61
C PHE A 16 -0.59 -6.67 -14.57
N GLY A 17 -0.35 -7.32 -13.43
CA GLY A 17 -0.74 -8.71 -13.20
C GLY A 17 -2.16 -8.82 -12.65
N PRO A 18 -2.67 -10.05 -12.47
CA PRO A 18 -4.03 -10.28 -11.95
C PRO A 18 -4.20 -9.93 -10.47
N GLY A 19 -3.10 -9.78 -9.72
CA GLY A 19 -3.12 -9.51 -8.28
C GLY A 19 -3.50 -8.06 -7.92
N GLN A 20 -4.10 -7.90 -6.73
CA GLN A 20 -4.47 -6.62 -6.12
C GLN A 20 -3.81 -6.48 -4.75
N ALA A 21 -3.73 -5.26 -4.21
CA ALA A 21 -3.29 -5.08 -2.84
C ALA A 21 -4.37 -5.58 -1.87
N THR A 22 -4.08 -6.65 -1.13
CA THR A 22 -4.94 -7.18 -0.07
C THR A 22 -4.40 -6.80 1.31
N VAL A 23 -5.28 -6.83 2.32
CA VAL A 23 -4.90 -6.60 3.72
C VAL A 23 -3.94 -7.68 4.20
N GLU A 24 -4.17 -8.92 3.78
CA GLU A 24 -3.36 -10.10 4.10
C GLU A 24 -1.93 -9.94 3.57
N ASP A 25 -1.77 -9.51 2.31
CA ASP A 25 -0.46 -9.27 1.71
C ASP A 25 0.30 -8.16 2.44
N VAL A 26 -0.39 -7.08 2.83
CA VAL A 26 0.23 -5.98 3.57
C VAL A 26 0.71 -6.45 4.94
N ARG A 27 -0.11 -7.20 5.69
CA ARG A 27 0.27 -7.76 6.99
C ARG A 27 1.46 -8.70 6.87
N LEU A 28 1.45 -9.56 5.85
CA LEU A 28 2.55 -10.48 5.57
C LEU A 28 3.85 -9.72 5.29
N LEU A 29 3.82 -8.73 4.40
CA LEU A 29 5.00 -7.92 4.09
C LEU A 29 5.49 -7.13 5.30
N ARG A 30 4.58 -6.54 6.09
CA ARG A 30 4.92 -5.81 7.30
C ARG A 30 5.60 -6.71 8.33
N ALA A 31 5.12 -7.93 8.52
CA ALA A 31 5.74 -8.90 9.43
C ALA A 31 7.11 -9.40 8.92
N ALA A 32 7.37 -9.33 7.61
CA ALA A 32 8.58 -9.86 6.98
C ALA A 32 9.74 -8.85 6.89
N VAL A 33 9.52 -7.57 7.20
CA VAL A 33 10.52 -6.50 7.08
C VAL A 33 10.68 -5.75 8.40
N PRO A 34 11.86 -5.17 8.72
CA PRO A 34 12.04 -4.35 9.92
C PRO A 34 11.30 -3.02 9.80
N ASP A 35 10.99 -2.36 10.92
CA ASP A 35 10.19 -1.12 10.94
C ASP A 35 10.79 0.04 10.11
N SER A 36 12.11 0.02 9.91
CA SER A 36 12.82 0.97 9.04
C SER A 36 12.48 0.83 7.56
N VAL A 37 11.95 -0.31 7.13
CA VAL A 37 11.53 -0.57 5.75
C VAL A 37 10.02 -0.34 5.66
N GLY A 38 9.62 0.52 4.74
CA GLY A 38 8.22 0.82 4.48
C GLY A 38 7.51 -0.25 3.65
N VAL A 39 6.19 -0.31 3.79
CA VAL A 39 5.33 -1.19 2.97
C VAL A 39 4.46 -0.32 2.07
N LYS A 40 4.61 -0.50 0.75
CA LYS A 40 3.80 0.17 -0.25
C LYS A 40 2.70 -0.76 -0.77
N ALA A 41 1.46 -0.49 -0.39
CA ALA A 41 0.30 -1.16 -0.98
C ALA A 41 -0.01 -0.53 -2.35
N ALA A 42 -0.08 -1.33 -3.41
CA ALA A 42 -0.39 -0.86 -4.76
C ALA A 42 -1.19 -1.90 -5.56
N GLY A 43 -2.13 -1.40 -6.37
CA GLY A 43 -3.01 -2.21 -7.22
C GLY A 43 -4.44 -2.32 -6.66
N GLY A 44 -5.44 -1.90 -7.44
CA GLY A 44 -6.85 -2.05 -7.08
C GLY A 44 -7.43 -1.09 -6.03
N ILE A 45 -6.62 -0.18 -5.47
CA ILE A 45 -7.06 0.75 -4.42
C ILE A 45 -7.85 1.92 -5.04
N ARG A 46 -9.17 1.94 -4.91
CA ARG A 46 -10.05 2.92 -5.57
C ARG A 46 -10.83 3.81 -4.61
N THR A 47 -11.01 3.38 -3.36
CA THR A 47 -11.84 4.09 -2.37
C THR A 47 -11.05 4.45 -1.12
N LEU A 48 -11.54 5.43 -0.37
CA LEU A 48 -10.96 5.80 0.93
C LEU A 48 -11.06 4.65 1.94
N ALA A 49 -12.12 3.84 1.87
CA ALA A 49 -12.29 2.68 2.75
C ALA A 49 -11.14 1.66 2.56
N GLN A 50 -10.87 1.26 1.31
CA GLN A 50 -9.76 0.37 0.98
C GLN A 50 -8.41 0.97 1.40
N ALA A 51 -8.21 2.27 1.16
CA ALA A 51 -6.99 2.97 1.59
C ALA A 51 -6.80 2.89 3.12
N ARG A 52 -7.86 3.11 3.90
CA ARG A 52 -7.82 3.03 5.37
C ARG A 52 -7.52 1.61 5.86
N GLU A 53 -8.14 0.60 5.27
CA GLU A 53 -7.89 -0.80 5.62
C GLU A 53 -6.41 -1.18 5.41
N LEU A 54 -5.84 -0.78 4.28
CA LEU A 54 -4.44 -1.09 3.96
C LEU A 54 -3.45 -0.32 4.85
N VAL A 55 -3.74 0.94 5.19
CA VAL A 55 -2.92 1.68 6.16
C VAL A 55 -3.00 1.04 7.55
N ALA A 56 -4.20 0.67 8.00
CA ALA A 56 -4.40 -0.02 9.28
C ALA A 56 -3.70 -1.40 9.31
N ALA A 57 -3.56 -2.05 8.15
CA ALA A 57 -2.82 -3.31 8.00
C ALA A 57 -1.30 -3.15 8.08
N GLY A 58 -0.76 -1.92 8.02
CA GLY A 58 0.67 -1.63 8.12
C GLY A 58 1.30 -1.02 6.87
N ALA A 59 0.51 -0.67 5.85
CA ALA A 59 1.04 0.07 4.70
C ALA A 59 1.38 1.52 5.11
N THR A 60 2.61 1.94 4.82
CA THR A 60 3.08 3.32 5.07
C THR A 60 3.06 4.17 3.80
N ARG A 61 2.76 3.56 2.64
CA ARG A 61 2.57 4.27 1.36
C ARG A 61 1.52 3.57 0.51
N LEU A 62 0.72 4.35 -0.22
CA LEU A 62 -0.26 3.84 -1.18
C LEU A 62 0.15 4.20 -2.61
N GLY A 63 0.01 3.26 -3.54
CA GLY A 63 0.17 3.47 -4.97
C GLY A 63 -1.16 3.28 -5.69
N THR A 64 -1.79 4.38 -6.09
CA THR A 64 -3.09 4.39 -6.78
C THR A 64 -3.17 5.49 -7.83
N SER A 65 -3.97 5.26 -8.87
CA SER A 65 -4.37 6.26 -9.85
C SER A 65 -5.68 6.97 -9.49
N ALA A 66 -6.34 6.56 -8.39
CA ALA A 66 -7.58 7.13 -7.89
C ALA A 66 -7.36 8.22 -6.82
N THR A 67 -6.16 8.80 -6.74
CA THR A 67 -5.77 9.73 -5.65
C THR A 67 -6.74 10.89 -5.49
N VAL A 68 -7.18 11.52 -6.58
CA VAL A 68 -8.12 12.66 -6.53
C VAL A 68 -9.48 12.24 -5.96
N ALA A 69 -10.01 11.08 -6.36
CA ALA A 69 -11.28 10.59 -5.84
C ALA A 69 -11.18 10.29 -4.33
N ILE A 70 -10.13 9.60 -3.91
CA ILE A 70 -9.87 9.29 -2.50
C ILE A 70 -9.66 10.56 -1.67
N ALA A 71 -8.94 11.55 -2.21
CA ALA A 71 -8.72 12.83 -1.54
C ALA A 71 -10.03 13.60 -1.33
N ARG A 72 -10.92 13.60 -2.33
CA ARG A 72 -12.27 14.19 -2.22
C ARG A 72 -13.13 13.46 -1.19
N GLU A 73 -13.12 12.13 -1.17
CA GLU A 73 -13.80 11.33 -0.12
C GLU A 73 -13.26 11.65 1.29
N LEU A 74 -11.98 12.01 1.39
CA LEU A 74 -11.35 12.43 2.64
C LEU A 74 -11.70 13.88 3.04
N GLY A 75 -12.35 14.64 2.16
CA GLY A 75 -12.67 16.06 2.36
C GLY A 75 -11.51 17.01 2.05
N VAL A 76 -10.52 16.56 1.28
CA VAL A 76 -9.41 17.39 0.82
C VAL A 76 -9.79 18.05 -0.50
N GLU A 77 -9.63 19.38 -0.59
CA GLU A 77 -9.72 20.11 -1.85
C GLU A 77 -8.43 19.89 -2.67
N VAL A 78 -8.60 19.38 -3.89
CA VAL A 78 -7.51 19.00 -4.82
C VAL A 78 -7.81 19.45 -6.23
#